data_AF-A0A4U5N265-F1
#
_entry.id   AF-A0A4U5N265-F1
#
_cell.length_a   1.000
_cell.length_b   1.000
_cell.length_c   1.000
_cell.angle_alpha   90.00
_cell.angle_beta   90.00
_cell.angle_gamma   90.00
#
_symmetry.space_group_name_H-M   'P 1'
#
loop_
_entity.id
_entity.type
_entity.pdbx_description
1 polymer ?
#
loop_
_entity_poly.entity_id
_entity_poly.type
_entity_poly.pdbx_seq_one_letter_code
_entity_poly.pdbx_strand_id
1 'polypeptide(L)'
;MAIGLGGFPKQVEEEQKEDASELKFPKEFNKSEKDALMTSEVLLLLEHRQQQSELKEDIEDVKEVFIKTLDYCRRMAKFRNRETIRSVRQTFGNLPQIHKFEEAQLASLVPEGSEEAKALIPSLENKLTDEQLDEVLKELAQRRTFE
;
A
#
# COMPACT_ATOMS: atom_id res chain seq x y z
N MET A 1 43.09 33.99 16.15
CA MET A 1 42.46 32.85 15.44
C MET A 1 41.01 32.79 15.90
N ALA A 2 40.07 33.25 15.07
CA ALA A 2 38.65 33.06 15.29
C ALA A 2 38.06 32.46 14.01
N ILE A 3 37.86 31.15 14.12
CA ILE A 3 37.15 30.19 13.26
C ILE A 3 35.89 30.78 12.62
N GLY A 4 35.83 30.71 11.29
CA GLY A 4 34.69 31.13 10.48
C GLY A 4 33.47 30.24 10.69
N LEU A 5 32.32 30.88 10.89
CA LEU A 5 31.01 30.23 10.82
C LEU A 5 30.68 30.00 9.34
N GLY A 6 31.15 28.88 8.80
CA GLY A 6 30.67 28.34 7.54
C GLY A 6 29.24 27.88 7.72
N GLY A 7 28.28 28.69 7.28
CA GLY A 7 26.90 28.25 7.11
C GLY A 7 26.89 27.09 6.12
N PHE A 8 26.53 25.90 6.60
CA PHE A 8 26.23 24.78 5.71
C PHE A 8 25.12 25.25 4.75
N PRO A 9 25.30 25.14 3.43
CA PRO A 9 24.19 25.38 2.53
C PRO A 9 23.13 24.32 2.85
N LYS A 10 21.95 24.73 3.31
CA LYS A 10 20.75 23.90 3.16
C LYS A 10 20.65 23.65 1.66
N GLN A 11 21.02 22.44 1.23
CA GLN A 11 20.66 21.98 -0.10
C GLN A 11 19.14 22.12 -0.17
N VAL A 12 18.69 23.10 -0.95
CA VAL A 12 17.30 23.15 -1.38
C VAL A 12 17.20 21.94 -2.30
N GLU A 13 16.78 20.80 -1.76
CA GLU A 13 16.33 19.70 -2.61
C GLU A 13 15.22 20.31 -3.45
N GLU A 14 15.39 20.34 -4.77
CA GLU A 14 14.27 20.56 -5.67
C GLU A 14 13.20 19.55 -5.27
N GLU A 15 12.11 20.02 -4.66
CA GLU A 15 10.91 19.23 -4.44
C GLU A 15 10.45 18.77 -5.83
N GLN A 16 10.85 17.56 -6.21
CA GLN A 16 10.26 16.89 -7.36
C GLN A 16 8.77 16.82 -7.09
N LYS A 17 7.97 17.33 -8.04
CA LYS A 17 6.52 17.28 -7.95
C LYS A 17 6.09 15.81 -7.86
N GLU A 18 5.59 15.43 -6.69
CA GLU A 18 5.08 14.09 -6.42
C GLU A 18 3.83 13.82 -7.24
N ASP A 19 3.73 12.61 -7.79
CA ASP A 19 2.60 12.16 -8.59
C ASP A 19 2.46 10.63 -8.52
N ALA A 20 1.50 10.15 -7.75
CA ALA A 20 1.24 8.72 -7.61
C ALA A 20 0.73 8.08 -8.90
N SER A 21 0.10 8.84 -9.80
CA SER A 21 -0.36 8.34 -11.10
C SER A 21 0.81 8.04 -12.06
N GLU A 22 1.97 8.62 -11.79
CA GLU A 22 3.22 8.40 -12.54
C GLU A 22 4.30 7.69 -11.70
N LEU A 23 3.95 7.16 -10.52
CA LEU A 23 4.87 6.54 -9.55
C LEU A 23 6.03 7.45 -9.10
N LYS A 24 5.80 8.76 -9.09
CA LYS A 24 6.74 9.75 -8.57
C LYS A 24 6.52 9.93 -7.08
N PHE A 25 7.21 9.13 -6.28
CA PHE A 25 7.23 9.25 -4.82
C PHE A 25 8.50 9.94 -4.31
N PRO A 26 8.48 10.48 -3.09
CA PRO A 26 9.69 10.94 -2.41
C PRO A 26 10.75 9.84 -2.27
N LYS A 27 12.02 10.25 -2.12
CA LYS A 27 13.17 9.34 -2.01
C LYS A 27 13.05 8.38 -0.82
N GLU A 28 12.33 8.77 0.22
CA GLU A 28 12.05 7.96 1.41
C GLU A 28 11.21 6.72 1.09
N PHE A 29 10.36 6.79 0.06
CA PHE A 29 9.45 5.73 -0.37
C PHE A 29 9.98 4.91 -1.56
N ASN A 30 10.93 5.43 -2.33
CA ASN A 30 11.54 4.74 -3.48
C ASN A 30 12.66 3.75 -3.11
N LYS A 31 12.91 3.49 -1.81
CA LYS A 31 13.93 2.53 -1.39
C LYS A 31 13.43 1.10 -1.62
N SER A 32 14.29 0.21 -2.13
CA SER A 32 13.95 -1.20 -2.41
C SER A 32 13.50 -2.01 -1.19
N GLU A 33 13.81 -1.53 0.02
CA GLU A 33 13.38 -2.13 1.30
C GLU A 33 11.95 -1.73 1.70
N LYS A 34 11.34 -0.77 1.00
CA LYS A 34 9.98 -0.29 1.30
C LYS A 34 8.97 -1.11 0.51
N ASP A 35 8.00 -1.65 1.23
CA ASP A 35 6.82 -2.30 0.66
C ASP A 35 5.59 -1.45 0.97
N ALA A 36 4.59 -1.51 0.08
CA ALA A 36 3.31 -0.85 0.29
C ALA A 36 2.33 -1.88 0.85
N LEU A 37 1.68 -1.59 1.97
CA LEU A 37 0.73 -2.53 2.57
C LEU A 37 -0.66 -2.37 1.95
N MET A 38 -1.30 -3.48 1.60
CA MET A 38 -2.72 -3.47 1.21
C MET A 38 -3.62 -3.30 2.45
N THR A 39 -4.84 -2.78 2.26
CA THR A 39 -5.78 -2.54 3.37
C THR A 39 -5.98 -3.75 4.28
N SER A 40 -6.01 -4.95 3.68
CA SER A 40 -6.15 -6.22 4.40
C SER A 40 -4.94 -6.57 5.28
N GLU A 41 -3.72 -6.22 4.88
CA GLU A 41 -2.51 -6.42 5.70
C GLU A 41 -2.48 -5.44 6.87
N VAL A 42 -2.85 -4.19 6.61
CA VAL A 42 -2.97 -3.16 7.64
C VAL A 42 -4.01 -3.60 8.68
N LEU A 43 -5.15 -4.15 8.26
CA LEU A 43 -6.16 -4.70 9.17
C LEU A 43 -5.55 -5.75 10.12
N LEU A 44 -4.86 -6.76 9.59
CA LEU A 44 -4.26 -7.81 10.41
C LEU A 44 -3.25 -7.27 11.43
N LEU A 45 -2.42 -6.30 11.03
CA LEU A 45 -1.43 -5.69 11.91
C LEU A 45 -2.10 -4.88 13.03
N LEU A 46 -3.14 -4.11 12.69
CA LEU A 46 -3.88 -3.32 13.67
C LEU A 46 -4.69 -4.22 14.62
N GLU A 47 -5.35 -5.27 14.15
CA GLU A 47 -6.06 -6.22 15.02
C GLU A 47 -5.11 -6.93 15.98
N HIS A 48 -3.95 -7.37 15.49
CA HIS A 48 -2.92 -7.95 16.34
C HIS A 48 -2.42 -6.94 17.39
N ARG A 49 -2.19 -5.68 16.99
CA ARG A 49 -1.79 -4.62 17.92
C ARG A 49 -2.88 -4.28 18.94
N GLN A 50 -4.16 -4.31 18.57
CA GLN A 50 -5.29 -4.10 19.47
C GLN A 50 -5.30 -5.18 20.57
N GLN A 51 -5.23 -6.46 20.17
CA GLN A 51 -5.15 -7.58 21.11
C GLN A 51 -3.95 -7.49 22.06
N GLN A 52 -2.81 -7.00 21.58
CA GLN A 52 -1.61 -6.77 22.41
C GLN A 52 -1.71 -5.55 23.33
N SER A 53 -2.52 -4.54 22.96
CA SER A 53 -2.68 -3.31 23.75
C SER A 53 -3.73 -3.47 24.84
N GLU A 54 -4.74 -4.32 24.64
CA GLU A 54 -5.64 -4.76 25.72
C GLU A 54 -4.90 -5.49 26.86
N LEU A 55 -3.66 -5.96 26.60
CA LEU A 55 -2.78 -6.59 27.58
C LEU A 55 -1.83 -5.61 28.31
N LYS A 56 -1.72 -4.34 27.87
CA LYS A 56 -0.81 -3.33 28.44
C LYS A 56 -1.52 -1.98 28.47
N GLU A 57 -1.99 -1.57 29.65
CA GLU A 57 -2.72 -0.33 29.94
C GLU A 57 -1.92 0.95 29.66
N ASP A 58 -1.50 1.22 28.43
CA ASP A 58 -0.82 2.48 28.13
C ASP A 58 -1.10 3.00 26.72
N ILE A 59 -1.19 4.34 26.68
CA ILE A 59 -1.30 5.26 25.54
C ILE A 59 -2.74 5.60 25.15
N GLU A 60 -3.26 6.71 25.68
CA GLU A 60 -4.57 7.29 25.29
C GLU A 60 -4.50 8.19 24.04
N ASP A 61 -3.38 8.86 23.78
CA ASP A 61 -3.27 9.85 22.68
C ASP A 61 -3.09 9.23 21.28
N VAL A 62 -2.64 7.98 21.17
CA VAL A 62 -2.51 7.24 19.89
C VAL A 62 -3.81 6.49 19.54
N LYS A 63 -4.78 6.42 20.47
CA LYS A 63 -5.99 5.60 20.29
C LYS A 63 -6.91 6.12 19.19
N GLU A 64 -7.09 7.43 19.03
CA GLU A 64 -8.10 7.93 18.10
C GLU A 64 -7.76 7.62 16.64
N VAL A 65 -6.53 7.95 16.20
CA VAL A 65 -6.06 7.63 14.84
C VAL A 65 -6.07 6.12 14.64
N PHE A 66 -5.58 5.36 15.63
CA PHE A 66 -5.58 3.90 15.57
C PHE A 66 -6.98 3.31 15.38
N ILE A 67 -7.95 3.73 16.19
CA ILE A 67 -9.34 3.26 16.11
C ILE A 67 -9.95 3.63 14.76
N LYS A 68 -9.76 4.88 14.30
CA LYS A 68 -10.26 5.33 13.00
C LYS A 68 -9.67 4.53 11.84
N THR A 69 -8.35 4.26 11.86
CA THR A 69 -7.69 3.45 10.83
C THR A 69 -8.16 2.00 10.89
N LEU A 70 -8.30 1.42 12.09
CA LEU A 70 -8.79 0.06 12.27
C LEU A 70 -10.22 -0.10 11.74
N ASP A 71 -11.11 0.82 12.07
CA ASP A 71 -12.50 0.80 11.60
C ASP A 71 -12.61 1.00 10.09
N TYR A 72 -11.78 1.87 9.52
CA TYR A 72 -11.66 2.01 8.06
C TYR A 72 -11.21 0.69 7.42
N CYS A 73 -10.13 0.09 7.92
CA CYS A 73 -9.59 -1.16 7.42
C CYS A 73 -10.61 -2.30 7.55
N ARG A 74 -11.38 -2.39 8.64
CA ARG A 74 -12.43 -3.40 8.83
C ARG A 74 -13.50 -3.35 7.74
N ARG A 75 -13.89 -2.14 7.33
CA ARG A 75 -14.91 -1.91 6.29
C ARG A 75 -14.38 -2.11 4.88
N MET A 76 -13.12 -1.75 4.64
CA MET A 76 -12.55 -1.70 3.30
C MET A 76 -11.74 -2.94 2.92
N ALA A 77 -11.25 -3.71 3.89
CA ALA A 77 -10.46 -4.92 3.64
C ALA A 77 -11.26 -5.94 2.84
N LYS A 78 -10.70 -6.35 1.70
CA LYS A 78 -11.30 -7.34 0.79
C LYS A 78 -10.97 -8.78 1.18
N PHE A 79 -9.94 -8.95 2.01
CA PHE A 79 -9.41 -10.25 2.43
C PHE A 79 -9.23 -10.20 3.95
N ARG A 80 -9.75 -11.21 4.67
CA ARG A 80 -9.54 -11.31 6.14
C ARG A 80 -8.73 -12.53 6.56
N ASN A 81 -8.67 -13.55 5.71
CA ASN A 81 -7.88 -14.74 5.99
C ASN A 81 -6.39 -14.49 5.68
N ARG A 82 -5.52 -14.75 6.66
CA ARG A 82 -4.06 -14.58 6.57
C ARG A 82 -3.43 -15.40 5.43
N GLU A 83 -3.92 -16.61 5.18
CA GLU A 83 -3.45 -17.45 4.07
C GLU A 83 -3.85 -16.85 2.72
N THR A 84 -5.09 -16.35 2.63
CA THR A 84 -5.58 -15.65 1.43
C THR A 84 -4.75 -14.41 1.13
N ILE A 85 -4.46 -13.58 2.14
CA ILE A 85 -3.62 -12.38 1.99
C ILE A 85 -2.22 -12.76 1.50
N ARG A 86 -1.61 -13.81 2.07
CA ARG A 86 -0.31 -14.31 1.59
C ARG A 86 -0.38 -14.79 0.15
N SER A 87 -1.45 -15.50 -0.22
CA SER A 87 -1.64 -15.98 -1.59
C SER A 87 -1.82 -14.83 -2.58
N VAL A 88 -2.57 -13.78 -2.20
CA VAL A 88 -2.72 -12.55 -3.01
C VAL A 88 -1.37 -11.90 -3.27
N ARG A 89 -0.50 -11.77 -2.26
CA ARG A 89 0.89 -11.30 -2.45
C ARG A 89 1.70 -12.17 -3.43
N GLN A 90 1.53 -13.48 -3.37
CA GLN A 90 2.24 -14.40 -4.26
C GLN A 90 1.79 -14.26 -5.72
N THR A 91 0.53 -13.92 -5.98
CA THR A 91 0.02 -13.68 -7.34
C THR A 91 0.82 -12.58 -8.04
N PHE A 92 1.12 -11.47 -7.34
CA PHE A 92 1.93 -10.38 -7.89
C PHE A 92 3.43 -10.67 -7.93
N GLY A 93 3.91 -11.67 -7.17
CA GLY A 93 5.31 -12.09 -7.19
C GLY A 93 5.81 -12.55 -8.56
N ASN A 94 4.89 -12.95 -9.44
CA ASN A 94 5.19 -13.35 -10.82
C ASN A 94 5.16 -12.19 -11.82
N LEU A 95 4.88 -10.95 -11.37
CA LEU A 95 4.72 -9.76 -12.21
C LEU A 95 5.77 -8.69 -11.84
N PRO A 96 7.06 -8.89 -12.20
CA PRO A 96 8.15 -7.98 -11.80
C PRO A 96 8.01 -6.54 -12.35
N GLN A 97 7.17 -6.34 -13.36
CA GLN A 97 6.86 -5.02 -13.93
C GLN A 97 5.89 -4.20 -13.07
N ILE A 98 5.20 -4.82 -12.12
CA ILE A 98 4.23 -4.17 -11.24
C ILE A 98 4.94 -3.59 -10.03
N HIS A 99 4.72 -2.30 -9.78
CA HIS A 99 5.28 -1.60 -8.64
C HIS A 99 4.53 -1.98 -7.36
N LYS A 100 5.22 -1.96 -6.21
CA LYS A 100 4.64 -2.31 -4.90
C LYS A 100 3.39 -1.49 -4.56
N PHE A 101 3.40 -0.21 -4.93
CA PHE A 101 2.22 0.64 -4.82
C PHE A 101 1.03 0.11 -5.62
N GLU A 102 1.24 -0.30 -6.87
CA GLU A 102 0.17 -0.77 -7.76
C GLU A 102 -0.38 -2.11 -7.29
N GLU A 103 0.49 -3.01 -6.82
CA GLU A 103 0.11 -4.27 -6.16
C GLU A 103 -0.83 -4.00 -4.97
N ALA A 104 -0.47 -3.07 -4.08
CA ALA A 104 -1.30 -2.70 -2.94
C ALA A 104 -2.63 -2.06 -3.36
N GLN A 105 -2.64 -1.23 -4.42
CA GLN A 105 -3.85 -0.61 -4.96
C GLN A 105 -4.79 -1.65 -5.59
N LEU A 106 -4.28 -2.54 -6.44
CA LEU A 106 -5.07 -3.61 -7.07
C LEU A 106 -5.69 -4.54 -6.03
N ALA A 107 -4.92 -4.93 -5.00
CA ALA A 107 -5.42 -5.77 -3.92
C ALA A 107 -6.44 -5.06 -3.00
N SER A 108 -6.36 -3.72 -2.87
CA SER A 108 -7.25 -2.95 -2.00
C SER A 108 -8.56 -2.56 -2.69
N LEU A 109 -8.50 -2.23 -3.99
CA LEU A 109 -9.65 -1.81 -4.80
C LEU A 109 -10.39 -3.02 -5.38
N VAL A 110 -9.66 -4.03 -5.85
CA VAL A 110 -10.16 -5.19 -6.60
C VAL A 110 -11.10 -4.76 -7.74
N PRO A 111 -10.57 -4.05 -8.77
CA PRO A 111 -11.34 -3.66 -9.95
C PRO A 111 -11.97 -4.86 -10.66
N GLU A 112 -13.09 -4.64 -11.35
CA GLU A 112 -13.83 -5.70 -12.05
C GLU A 112 -13.23 -6.04 -13.43
N GLY A 113 -12.41 -5.15 -13.99
CA GLY A 113 -11.73 -5.37 -15.26
C GLY A 113 -10.56 -4.42 -15.52
N SER A 114 -9.81 -4.72 -16.57
CA SER A 114 -8.61 -4.00 -17.01
C SER A 114 -8.85 -2.52 -17.29
N GLU A 115 -9.98 -2.16 -17.92
CA GLU A 115 -10.37 -0.77 -18.17
C GLU A 115 -10.50 0.03 -16.87
N GLU A 116 -11.22 -0.50 -15.88
CA GLU A 116 -11.39 0.14 -14.57
C GLU A 116 -10.04 0.22 -13.83
N ALA A 117 -9.26 -0.86 -13.84
CA ALA A 117 -7.96 -0.90 -13.17
C ALA A 117 -7.00 0.17 -13.72
N LYS A 118 -6.95 0.36 -15.03
CA LYS A 118 -6.12 1.39 -15.68
C LYS A 118 -6.67 2.80 -15.45
N ALA A 119 -8.00 2.97 -15.41
CA ALA A 119 -8.62 4.25 -15.09
C ALA A 119 -8.32 4.69 -13.64
N LEU A 120 -8.32 3.75 -12.68
CA LEU A 120 -8.05 4.01 -11.27
C LEU A 120 -6.54 4.11 -10.98
N ILE A 121 -5.71 3.35 -11.69
CA ILE A 121 -4.26 3.27 -11.50
C ILE A 121 -3.57 3.52 -12.86
N PRO A 122 -3.45 4.78 -13.30
CA PRO A 122 -2.93 5.13 -14.62
C PRO A 122 -1.50 4.65 -14.88
N SER A 123 -0.71 4.43 -13.81
CA SER A 123 0.65 3.92 -13.92
C SER A 123 0.75 2.49 -14.45
N LEU A 124 -0.37 1.75 -14.49
CA LEU A 124 -0.47 0.42 -15.10
C LEU A 124 -0.48 0.46 -16.63
N GLU A 125 -0.67 1.63 -17.23
CA GLU A 125 -0.72 1.79 -18.67
C GLU A 125 0.58 1.27 -19.30
N ASN A 126 0.45 0.44 -20.34
CA ASN A 126 1.56 -0.21 -21.03
C ASN A 126 2.41 -1.22 -20.22
N LYS A 127 2.05 -1.57 -18.97
CA LYS A 127 2.79 -2.59 -18.18
C LYS A 127 2.31 -4.02 -18.38
N LEU A 128 0.99 -4.18 -18.53
CA LEU A 128 0.33 -5.46 -18.73
C LEU A 128 -0.62 -5.35 -19.93
N THR A 129 -0.81 -6.47 -20.62
CA THR A 129 -1.94 -6.55 -21.56
C THR A 129 -3.25 -6.64 -20.79
N ASP A 130 -4.36 -6.28 -21.45
CA ASP A 130 -5.69 -6.33 -20.83
C ASP A 130 -6.03 -7.75 -20.39
N GLU A 131 -5.63 -8.77 -21.17
CA GLU A 131 -5.88 -10.18 -20.84
C GLU A 131 -5.11 -10.62 -19.59
N GLN A 132 -3.84 -10.22 -19.45
CA GLN A 132 -3.04 -10.53 -18.28
C GLN A 132 -3.60 -9.85 -17.02
N LEU A 133 -4.00 -8.58 -17.15
CA LEU A 133 -4.58 -7.84 -16.05
C LEU A 133 -5.94 -8.43 -15.63
N ASP A 134 -6.80 -8.76 -16.58
CA ASP A 134 -8.08 -9.42 -16.32
C ASP A 134 -7.93 -10.78 -15.64
N GLU A 135 -6.92 -11.57 -16.00
CA GLU A 135 -6.64 -12.85 -15.36
C GLU A 135 -6.28 -12.66 -13.88
N VAL A 136 -5.39 -11.71 -13.58
CA VAL A 136 -5.00 -11.36 -12.21
C VAL A 136 -6.21 -10.85 -11.43
N LEU A 137 -7.00 -9.94 -12.00
CA LEU A 137 -8.20 -9.39 -11.35
C LEU A 137 -9.23 -10.48 -11.03
N LYS A 138 -9.45 -11.44 -11.94
CA LYS A 138 -10.32 -12.60 -11.70
C LYS A 138 -9.81 -13.45 -10.53
N GLU A 139 -8.50 -13.70 -10.45
CA GLU A 139 -7.90 -14.44 -9.35
C GLU A 139 -8.09 -13.71 -8.01
N LEU A 140 -7.93 -12.39 -7.97
CA LEU A 140 -8.19 -11.57 -6.79
C LEU A 140 -9.66 -11.61 -6.38
N ALA A 141 -10.58 -11.47 -7.35
CA ALA A 141 -12.02 -11.46 -7.11
C ALA A 141 -12.51 -12.80 -6.52
N GLN A 142 -11.99 -13.93 -6.99
CA GLN A 142 -12.32 -15.27 -6.46
C GLN A 142 -11.89 -15.45 -5.00
N ARG A 143 -10.85 -14.73 -4.57
CA ARG A 143 -10.30 -14.79 -3.22
C ARG A 143 -10.96 -13.79 -2.28
N ARG A 144 -11.83 -12.92 -2.78
CA ARG A 144 -12.54 -11.92 -1.98
C ARG A 144 -13.39 -12.62 -0.93
N THR A 145 -13.30 -12.14 0.31
CA THR A 145 -14.21 -12.60 1.36
C THR A 145 -15.57 -11.97 1.08
N PHE A 146 -16.57 -12.79 0.76
CA PHE A 146 -17.97 -12.33 0.68
C PHE A 146 -18.52 -12.25 2.10
N GLU A 147 -18.94 -11.05 2.52
CA GLU A 147 -19.75 -10.83 3.72
C GLU A 147 -21.23 -11.09 3.44
#